data_AF-A0A0D1WCA3-F1
#
_entry.id   AF-A0A0D1WCA3-F1
#
_cell.length_a   1.000
_cell.length_b   1.000
_cell.length_c   1.000
_cell.angle_alpha   90.00
_cell.angle_beta   90.00
_cell.angle_gamma   90.00
#
_symmetry.space_group_name_H-M   'P 1'
#
loop_
_entity.id
_entity.type
_entity.pdbx_description
1 polymer ?
#
loop_
_entity_poly.entity_id
_entity_poly.type
_entity_poly.pdbx_seq_one_letter_code
_entity_poly.pdbx_strand_id
1 'polypeptide(L)'
;MRQERGKVHIDIYFVVTGRSSAEIEVIREVKPDKILLSYFYFRNKSLANFVEEIGYKPEIMMDSGAYSAWTQGRNISPVDYMKYIESNKDYIAKYVALDVVGDPELTRAYYEIMRMKGFTPIPVFHYNSDLKYLNYYIECGETYIALGQTVPVTNKNEVVSWVNYLWMCFPQLSFHLLGSSSKVVLDCCQIKSCDSSSWMRMAMNGKPKHIPGKSREAKIKRALWLMRHIMTS
;
A
#
# COMPACT_ATOMS: atom_id res chain seq x y z
N MET A 1 8.23 -16.70 29.18
CA MET A 1 9.03 -15.45 29.22
C MET A 1 8.66 -14.63 28.00
N ARG A 2 8.01 -13.47 28.17
CA ARG A 2 7.81 -12.51 27.08
C ARG A 2 9.17 -11.84 26.85
N GLN A 3 9.89 -12.20 25.81
CA GLN A 3 11.02 -11.40 25.34
C GLN A 3 10.51 -9.97 25.08
N GLU A 4 11.16 -8.99 25.71
CA GLU A 4 10.98 -7.58 25.38
C GLU A 4 11.38 -7.41 23.90
N ARG A 5 10.39 -7.06 23.07
CA ARG A 5 10.54 -6.96 21.61
C ARG A 5 11.15 -5.60 21.28
N GLY A 6 12.28 -5.56 20.58
CA GLY A 6 12.74 -4.34 19.92
C GLY A 6 11.72 -3.94 18.85
N LYS A 7 11.18 -2.71 18.92
CA LYS A 7 10.21 -2.22 17.94
C LYS A 7 10.92 -2.06 16.60
N VAL A 8 10.52 -2.85 15.60
CA VAL A 8 11.01 -2.71 14.22
C VAL A 8 10.43 -1.41 13.66
N HIS A 9 11.26 -0.61 12.99
CA HIS A 9 10.78 0.56 12.26
C HIS A 9 9.92 0.09 11.07
N ILE A 10 8.67 0.56 10.99
CA ILE A 10 7.74 0.21 9.92
C ILE A 10 7.70 1.36 8.92
N ASP A 11 8.04 1.08 7.67
CA ASP A 11 7.89 2.05 6.57
C ASP A 11 6.41 2.27 6.25
N ILE A 12 5.94 3.52 6.33
CA ILE A 12 4.55 3.87 5.98
C ILE A 12 4.53 4.55 4.61
N TYR A 13 3.86 3.92 3.65
CA TYR A 13 3.59 4.51 2.34
C TYR A 13 2.29 5.30 2.39
N PHE A 14 2.35 6.61 2.22
CA PHE A 14 1.14 7.44 2.18
C PHE A 14 0.43 7.26 0.85
N VAL A 15 -0.82 6.77 0.90
CA VAL A 15 -1.61 6.54 -0.32
C VAL A 15 -2.06 7.87 -0.87
N VAL A 16 -1.80 8.10 -2.16
CA VAL A 16 -2.20 9.30 -2.89
C VAL A 16 -3.05 8.89 -4.09
N THR A 17 -4.22 9.49 -4.24
CA THR A 17 -5.10 9.22 -5.40
C THR A 17 -4.93 10.27 -6.50
N GLY A 18 -4.40 11.44 -6.15
CA GLY A 18 -4.27 12.61 -7.02
C GLY A 18 -5.63 13.09 -7.54
N ARG A 19 -6.72 12.82 -6.83
CA ARG A 19 -8.08 13.21 -7.23
C ARG A 19 -8.47 14.58 -6.68
N SER A 20 -7.71 15.09 -5.72
CA SER A 20 -7.98 16.37 -5.06
C SER A 20 -6.74 17.23 -5.00
N SER A 21 -6.87 18.52 -5.34
CA SER A 21 -5.80 19.50 -5.12
C SER A 21 -5.39 19.62 -3.66
N ALA A 22 -6.28 19.26 -2.72
CA ALA A 22 -5.94 19.21 -1.30
C ALA A 22 -4.95 18.08 -0.96
N GLU A 23 -4.96 16.96 -1.68
CA GLU A 23 -3.93 15.92 -1.49
C GLU A 23 -2.56 16.46 -1.88
N ILE A 24 -2.48 17.10 -3.06
CA ILE A 24 -1.26 17.70 -3.59
C ILE A 24 -0.70 18.76 -2.63
N GLU A 25 -1.54 19.67 -2.13
CA GLU A 25 -1.13 20.71 -1.17
C GLU A 25 -0.50 20.12 0.10
N VAL A 26 -1.14 19.09 0.67
CA VAL A 26 -0.64 18.43 1.89
C VAL A 26 0.68 17.71 1.62
N ILE A 27 0.80 17.01 0.50
CA ILE A 27 2.01 16.28 0.11
C ILE A 27 3.17 17.25 -0.16
N ARG A 28 2.90 18.38 -0.83
CA ARG A 28 3.89 19.43 -1.07
C ARG A 28 4.43 20.04 0.23
N GLU A 29 3.56 20.21 1.21
CA GLU A 29 3.92 20.80 2.51
C GLU A 29 4.67 19.80 3.39
N VAL A 30 4.20 18.56 3.49
CA VAL A 30 4.77 17.55 4.41
C VAL A 30 5.97 16.83 3.80
N LYS A 31 5.97 16.64 2.49
CA LYS A 31 6.99 15.91 1.72
C LYS A 31 7.30 14.52 2.27
N PRO A 32 6.31 13.61 2.39
CA PRO A 32 6.58 12.24 2.83
C PRO A 32 7.56 11.53 1.89
N ASP A 33 8.55 10.84 2.46
CA ASP A 33 9.58 10.13 1.69
C ASP A 33 9.02 8.97 0.87
N LYS A 34 7.95 8.32 1.36
CA LYS A 34 7.36 7.12 0.77
C LYS A 34 5.89 7.34 0.47
N ILE A 35 5.50 7.15 -0.79
CA ILE A 35 4.11 7.24 -1.23
C ILE A 35 3.70 5.99 -2.01
N LEU A 36 2.43 5.60 -1.84
CA LEU A 36 1.81 4.56 -2.65
C LEU A 36 0.85 5.21 -3.64
N LEU A 37 1.05 4.93 -4.92
CA LEU A 37 0.16 5.32 -6.01
C LEU A 37 -0.60 4.10 -6.50
N SER A 38 -1.86 4.29 -6.86
CA SER A 38 -2.66 3.24 -7.48
C SER A 38 -2.77 3.47 -8.98
N TYR A 39 -2.35 2.49 -9.79
CA TYR A 39 -2.50 2.48 -11.24
C TYR A 39 -3.94 2.75 -11.65
N PHE A 40 -4.92 2.17 -10.96
CA PHE A 40 -6.34 2.45 -11.22
C PHE A 40 -6.69 3.94 -11.24
N TYR A 41 -6.04 4.76 -10.40
CA TYR A 41 -6.22 6.22 -10.36
C TYR A 41 -5.24 7.01 -11.23
N PHE A 42 -4.06 6.45 -11.52
CA PHE A 42 -2.95 7.11 -12.21
C PHE A 42 -2.76 6.69 -13.68
N ARG A 43 -3.47 5.68 -14.18
CA ARG A 43 -3.34 5.13 -15.54
C ARG A 43 -3.40 6.13 -16.68
N ASN A 44 -4.03 7.28 -16.46
CA ASN A 44 -4.16 8.38 -17.44
C ASN A 44 -3.37 9.64 -17.04
N LYS A 45 -2.42 9.52 -16.10
CA LYS A 45 -1.60 10.62 -15.58
C LYS A 45 -0.13 10.37 -15.85
N SER A 46 0.58 11.43 -16.19
CA SER A 46 2.05 11.44 -16.27
C SER A 46 2.64 11.47 -14.86
N LEU A 47 3.47 10.48 -14.48
CA LEU A 47 4.19 10.53 -13.21
C LEU A 47 5.24 11.65 -13.18
N ALA A 48 5.82 12.00 -14.34
CA ALA A 48 6.72 13.14 -14.45
C ALA A 48 6.02 14.44 -14.02
N ASN A 49 4.84 14.72 -14.60
CA ASN A 49 4.07 15.91 -14.27
C ASN A 49 3.61 15.88 -12.81
N PHE A 50 3.23 14.71 -12.29
CA PHE A 50 2.86 14.57 -10.88
C PHE A 50 4.03 14.88 -9.94
N VAL A 51 5.22 14.36 -10.23
CA VAL A 51 6.45 14.62 -9.43
C VAL A 51 6.86 16.09 -9.50
N GLU A 52 6.76 16.71 -10.68
CA GLU A 52 6.95 18.14 -10.86
C GLU A 52 5.92 18.96 -10.06
N GLU A 53 4.64 18.56 -10.12
CA GLU A 53 3.55 19.22 -9.41
C GLU A 53 3.73 19.16 -7.90
N ILE A 54 4.20 18.04 -7.33
CA ILE A 54 4.50 17.96 -5.88
C ILE A 54 5.84 18.62 -5.51
N GLY A 55 6.72 18.90 -6.47
CA GLY A 55 7.96 19.65 -6.27
C GLY A 55 9.05 18.93 -5.47
N TYR A 56 8.98 17.60 -5.37
CA TYR A 56 10.04 16.75 -4.81
C TYR A 56 9.88 15.30 -5.32
N LYS A 57 10.93 14.47 -5.23
CA LYS A 57 10.91 13.07 -5.71
C LYS A 57 10.85 12.08 -4.53
N PRO A 58 9.67 11.55 -4.16
CA PRO A 58 9.55 10.48 -3.17
C PRO A 58 9.90 9.11 -3.75
N GLU A 59 10.09 8.13 -2.86
CA GLU A 59 10.05 6.71 -3.21
C GLU A 59 8.59 6.31 -3.50
N ILE A 60 8.31 5.95 -4.75
CA ILE A 60 6.98 5.56 -5.21
C ILE A 60 6.86 4.04 -5.25
N MET A 61 5.90 3.50 -4.49
CA MET A 61 5.36 2.16 -4.70
C MET A 61 4.11 2.25 -5.56
N MET A 62 4.06 1.50 -6.66
CA MET A 62 2.90 1.38 -7.51
C MET A 62 2.08 0.14 -7.13
N ASP A 63 0.84 0.33 -6.73
CA ASP A 63 -0.16 -0.73 -6.61
C ASP A 63 -1.04 -0.74 -7.86
N SER A 64 -1.49 -1.93 -8.27
CA SER A 64 -2.48 -2.05 -9.35
C SER A 64 -3.80 -1.34 -9.02
N GLY A 65 -4.19 -1.34 -7.73
CA GLY A 65 -5.51 -0.89 -7.30
C GLY A 65 -6.63 -1.90 -7.56
N ALA A 66 -6.32 -3.20 -7.64
CA ALA A 66 -7.29 -4.27 -7.88
C ALA A 66 -8.51 -4.20 -6.95
N TYR A 67 -8.28 -3.98 -5.65
CA TYR A 67 -9.37 -3.82 -4.68
C TYR A 67 -10.30 -2.64 -5.02
N SER A 68 -9.73 -1.48 -5.39
CA SER A 68 -10.51 -0.31 -5.78
C SER A 68 -11.27 -0.53 -7.09
N ALA A 69 -10.67 -1.22 -8.06
CA ALA A 69 -11.31 -1.56 -9.33
C ALA A 69 -12.47 -2.54 -9.12
N TRP A 70 -12.25 -3.61 -8.35
CA TRP A 70 -13.24 -4.63 -8.01
C TRP A 70 -14.46 -4.05 -7.31
N THR A 71 -14.27 -3.23 -6.27
CA THR A 71 -15.38 -2.54 -5.56
C THR A 71 -16.19 -1.60 -6.46
N GLN A 72 -15.64 -1.18 -7.60
CA GLN A 72 -16.29 -0.31 -8.59
C GLN A 72 -16.76 -1.07 -9.84
N GLY A 73 -16.67 -2.40 -9.86
CA GLY A 73 -17.06 -3.23 -11.02
C GLY A 73 -16.21 -2.96 -12.27
N ARG A 74 -14.94 -2.57 -12.10
CA ARG A 74 -14.01 -2.29 -13.20
C ARG A 74 -12.87 -3.30 -13.21
N ASN A 75 -12.37 -3.59 -14.41
CA ASN A 75 -11.23 -4.47 -14.61
C ASN A 75 -9.95 -3.68 -14.88
N ILE A 76 -8.81 -4.32 -14.57
CA ILE A 76 -7.48 -3.83 -14.90
C ILE A 76 -6.85 -4.82 -15.88
N SER A 77 -6.36 -4.32 -17.00
CA SER A 77 -5.57 -5.09 -17.96
C SER A 77 -4.15 -5.29 -17.41
N PRO A 78 -3.68 -6.54 -17.21
CA PRO A 78 -2.29 -6.79 -16.81
C PRO A 78 -1.29 -6.21 -17.82
N VAL A 79 -1.62 -6.23 -19.11
CA VAL A 79 -0.79 -5.70 -20.19
C VAL A 79 -0.64 -4.18 -20.08
N ASP A 80 -1.75 -3.46 -19.86
CA ASP A 80 -1.70 -2.00 -19.76
C ASP A 80 -1.00 -1.57 -18.46
N TYR A 81 -1.17 -2.34 -17.38
CA TYR A 81 -0.45 -2.13 -16.14
C TYR A 81 1.08 -2.26 -16.33
N MET A 82 1.55 -3.33 -16.98
CA MET A 82 2.97 -3.50 -17.31
C MET A 82 3.51 -2.38 -18.21
N LYS A 83 2.76 -1.98 -19.25
CA LYS A 83 3.15 -0.86 -20.12
C LYS A 83 3.28 0.45 -19.34
N TYR A 84 2.38 0.70 -18.40
CA TYR A 84 2.42 1.88 -17.56
C TYR A 84 3.64 1.88 -16.64
N ILE A 85 3.96 0.74 -16.02
CA ILE A 85 5.18 0.59 -15.20
C ILE A 85 6.43 0.89 -16.05
N GLU A 86 6.57 0.25 -17.21
CA GLU A 86 7.73 0.42 -18.08
C GLU A 86 7.90 1.89 -18.52
N SER A 87 6.79 2.54 -18.91
CA SER A 87 6.80 3.94 -19.36
C SER A 87 7.14 4.94 -18.24
N ASN A 88 7.07 4.51 -16.97
CA ASN A 88 7.31 5.36 -15.81
C ASN A 88 8.39 4.80 -14.87
N LYS A 89 9.26 3.90 -15.36
CA LYS A 89 10.26 3.20 -14.55
C LYS A 89 11.25 4.11 -13.81
N ASP A 90 11.52 5.31 -14.34
CA ASP A 90 12.40 6.29 -13.71
C ASP A 90 11.81 6.93 -12.43
N TYR A 91 10.50 6.77 -12.23
CA TYR A 91 9.75 7.31 -11.10
C TYR A 91 9.30 6.23 -10.12
N ILE A 92 9.04 5.00 -10.61
CA ILE A 92 8.51 3.91 -9.80
C ILE A 92 9.67 3.12 -9.19
N ALA A 93 9.80 3.16 -7.86
CA ALA A 93 10.84 2.43 -7.15
C ALA A 93 10.46 0.95 -6.93
N LYS A 94 9.18 0.68 -6.67
CA LYS A 94 8.65 -0.66 -6.41
C LYS A 94 7.26 -0.78 -7.01
N TYR A 95 6.83 -1.99 -7.35
CA TYR A 95 5.47 -2.22 -7.81
C TYR A 95 4.95 -3.58 -7.34
N VAL A 96 3.67 -3.62 -7.00
CA VAL A 96 2.97 -4.83 -6.55
C VAL A 96 2.38 -5.52 -7.78
N ALA A 97 2.44 -6.86 -7.79
CA ALA A 97 1.79 -7.66 -8.82
C ALA A 97 0.29 -7.37 -8.86
N LEU A 98 -0.31 -7.38 -10.05
CA LEU A 98 -1.76 -7.30 -10.16
C LEU A 98 -2.38 -8.55 -9.54
N ASP A 99 -3.19 -8.38 -8.50
CA ASP A 99 -3.92 -9.46 -7.85
C ASP A 99 -5.40 -9.48 -8.24
N VAL A 100 -6.04 -10.63 -8.03
CA VAL A 100 -7.46 -10.84 -8.27
C VAL A 100 -8.13 -11.20 -6.96
N VAL A 101 -9.05 -10.34 -6.53
CA VAL A 101 -9.79 -10.51 -5.27
C VAL A 101 -10.57 -11.82 -5.33
N GLY A 102 -10.27 -12.72 -4.39
CA GLY A 102 -10.90 -14.05 -4.31
C GLY A 102 -10.30 -15.12 -5.24
N ASP A 103 -9.25 -14.81 -6.02
CA ASP A 103 -8.61 -15.78 -6.93
C ASP A 103 -7.07 -15.77 -6.77
N PRO A 104 -6.54 -16.55 -5.80
CA PRO A 104 -5.10 -16.62 -5.57
C PRO A 104 -4.34 -17.35 -6.69
N GLU A 105 -4.99 -18.24 -7.45
CA GLU A 105 -4.36 -18.94 -8.56
C GLU A 105 -4.12 -17.98 -9.74
N LEU A 106 -5.13 -17.19 -10.11
CA LEU A 106 -4.98 -16.17 -11.14
C LEU A 106 -4.01 -15.05 -10.70
N THR A 107 -4.00 -14.72 -9.41
CA THR A 107 -3.00 -13.80 -8.83
C THR A 107 -1.57 -14.32 -9.01
N ARG A 108 -1.34 -15.61 -8.70
CA ARG A 108 -0.05 -16.29 -8.94
C ARG A 108 0.33 -16.27 -10.42
N ALA A 109 -0.61 -16.59 -11.31
CA ALA A 109 -0.39 -16.60 -12.75
C ALA A 109 -0.03 -15.21 -13.31
N TYR A 110 -0.65 -14.13 -12.82
CA TYR A 110 -0.27 -12.77 -13.21
C TYR A 110 1.12 -12.38 -12.74
N TYR A 111 1.50 -12.77 -11.52
CA TYR A 111 2.88 -12.63 -11.05
C TYR A 111 3.87 -13.36 -11.97
N GLU A 112 3.59 -14.61 -12.34
CA GLU A 112 4.43 -15.40 -13.27
C GLU A 112 4.58 -14.72 -14.64
N ILE A 113 3.47 -14.24 -15.21
CA ILE A 113 3.47 -13.56 -16.51
C ILE A 113 4.33 -12.29 -16.45
N MET A 114 4.23 -11.49 -15.39
CA MET A 114 5.06 -10.30 -15.21
C MET A 114 6.55 -10.69 -15.13
N ARG A 115 6.89 -11.70 -14.34
CA ARG A 115 8.27 -12.23 -14.22
C ARG A 115 8.82 -12.71 -15.56
N MET A 116 8.04 -13.48 -16.32
CA MET A 116 8.41 -13.95 -17.67
C MET A 116 8.65 -12.81 -18.66
N LYS A 117 8.04 -11.65 -18.44
CA LYS A 117 8.24 -10.44 -19.24
C LYS A 117 9.39 -9.55 -18.76
N GLY A 118 10.17 -10.01 -17.77
CA GLY A 118 11.35 -9.32 -17.25
C GLY A 118 11.06 -8.33 -16.13
N PHE A 119 9.82 -8.30 -15.60
CA PHE A 119 9.48 -7.48 -14.44
C PHE A 119 9.83 -8.22 -13.13
N THR A 120 9.98 -7.46 -12.04
CA THR A 120 10.25 -7.94 -10.68
C THR A 120 9.18 -7.42 -9.71
N PRO A 121 7.90 -7.79 -9.89
CA PRO A 121 6.83 -7.31 -9.03
C PRO A 121 6.89 -7.94 -7.64
N ILE A 122 6.47 -7.20 -6.62
CA ILE A 122 6.20 -7.74 -5.28
C ILE A 122 4.98 -8.65 -5.38
N PRO A 123 5.07 -9.97 -5.11
CA PRO A 123 3.91 -10.87 -5.15
C PRO A 123 2.93 -10.56 -4.02
N VAL A 124 1.66 -10.93 -4.22
CA VAL A 124 0.60 -10.75 -3.22
C VAL A 124 0.18 -12.12 -2.67
N PHE A 125 0.27 -12.26 -1.35
CA PHE A 125 -0.32 -13.36 -0.61
C PHE A 125 -1.58 -12.87 0.12
N HIS A 126 -2.71 -13.51 -0.13
CA HIS A 126 -4.00 -13.06 0.39
C HIS A 126 -4.34 -13.69 1.72
N TYR A 127 -5.07 -12.94 2.54
CA TYR A 127 -5.70 -13.45 3.76
C TYR A 127 -6.48 -14.74 3.49
N ASN A 128 -6.34 -15.75 4.35
CA ASN A 128 -6.97 -17.07 4.25
C ASN A 128 -6.65 -17.89 2.99
N SER A 129 -5.65 -17.51 2.19
CA SER A 129 -5.18 -18.38 1.11
C SER A 129 -4.34 -19.55 1.62
N ASP A 130 -4.34 -20.63 0.87
CA ASP A 130 -3.49 -21.80 1.12
C ASP A 130 -2.01 -21.41 1.10
N LEU A 131 -1.25 -21.88 2.09
CA LEU A 131 0.19 -21.59 2.22
C LEU A 131 1.00 -22.06 1.00
N LYS A 132 0.47 -22.97 0.16
CA LYS A 132 1.11 -23.35 -1.10
C LYS A 132 1.47 -22.15 -1.99
N TYR A 133 0.65 -21.07 -1.98
CA TYR A 133 0.92 -19.88 -2.77
C TYR A 133 2.09 -19.07 -2.19
N LEU A 134 2.17 -18.97 -0.86
CA LEU A 134 3.29 -18.32 -0.20
C LEU A 134 4.58 -19.10 -0.42
N ASN A 135 4.53 -20.43 -0.27
CA ASN A 135 5.66 -21.32 -0.55
C ASN A 135 6.14 -21.21 -2.00
N TYR A 136 5.21 -21.12 -2.96
CA TYR A 136 5.55 -20.89 -4.36
C TYR A 136 6.36 -19.59 -4.55
N TYR A 137 5.96 -18.49 -3.91
CA TYR A 137 6.73 -17.24 -4.00
C TYR A 137 8.12 -17.37 -3.35
N ILE A 138 8.22 -18.08 -2.23
CA ILE A 138 9.51 -18.38 -1.57
C ILE A 138 10.41 -19.20 -2.51
N GLU A 139 9.88 -20.21 -3.18
CA GLU A 139 10.60 -21.05 -4.16
C GLU A 139 11.07 -20.26 -5.37
N CYS A 140 10.33 -19.21 -5.75
CA CYS A 140 10.75 -18.26 -6.78
C CYS A 140 11.89 -17.31 -6.32
N GLY A 141 12.30 -17.39 -5.05
CA GLY A 141 13.34 -16.56 -4.45
C GLY A 141 12.85 -15.23 -3.88
N GLU A 142 11.54 -15.04 -3.72
CA GLU A 142 10.99 -13.80 -3.21
C GLU A 142 11.20 -13.67 -1.69
N THR A 143 11.68 -12.50 -1.27
CA THR A 143 11.95 -12.18 0.15
C THR A 143 11.07 -11.08 0.69
N TYR A 144 10.29 -10.42 -0.17
CA TYR A 144 9.39 -9.33 0.19
C TYR A 144 8.03 -9.55 -0.44
N ILE A 145 7.02 -9.77 0.40
CA ILE A 145 5.68 -10.21 -0.02
C ILE A 145 4.64 -9.18 0.44
N ALA A 146 3.72 -8.79 -0.43
CA ALA A 146 2.57 -7.99 -0.06
C ALA A 146 1.47 -8.88 0.55
N LEU A 147 0.87 -8.43 1.65
CA LEU A 147 -0.22 -9.12 2.34
C LEU A 147 -1.54 -8.44 2.02
N GLY A 148 -2.36 -9.08 1.19
CA GLY A 148 -3.61 -8.53 0.66
C GLY A 148 -4.88 -9.06 1.33
N GLN A 149 -6.02 -8.50 0.93
CA GLN A 149 -7.37 -8.88 1.36
C GLN A 149 -7.66 -8.75 2.89
N THR A 150 -6.87 -7.96 3.63
CA THR A 150 -7.13 -7.69 5.05
C THR A 150 -8.05 -6.49 5.30
N VAL A 151 -8.37 -5.71 4.25
CA VAL A 151 -9.25 -4.53 4.33
C VAL A 151 -10.64 -4.88 4.86
N PRO A 152 -11.32 -5.95 4.38
CA PRO A 152 -12.66 -6.33 4.86
C PRO A 152 -12.66 -6.91 6.29
N VAL A 153 -11.51 -7.33 6.81
CA VAL A 153 -11.40 -7.93 8.15
C VAL A 153 -11.59 -6.84 9.21
N THR A 154 -12.75 -6.86 9.88
CA THR A 154 -13.15 -5.82 10.86
C THR A 154 -12.38 -5.96 12.17
N ASN A 155 -12.13 -7.19 12.63
CA ASN A 155 -11.33 -7.45 13.80
C ASN A 155 -9.83 -7.34 13.50
N LYS A 156 -9.21 -6.22 13.86
CA LYS A 156 -7.78 -6.01 13.58
C LYS A 156 -6.85 -6.90 14.39
N ASN A 157 -7.29 -7.51 15.49
CA ASN A 157 -6.50 -8.51 16.21
C ASN A 157 -6.36 -9.83 15.42
N GLU A 158 -7.33 -10.12 14.55
CA GLU A 158 -7.27 -11.27 13.63
C GLU A 158 -6.19 -11.06 12.58
N VAL A 159 -6.14 -9.85 12.00
CA VAL A 159 -5.06 -9.43 11.07
C VAL A 159 -3.70 -9.52 11.76
N VAL A 160 -3.57 -9.00 12.98
CA VAL A 160 -2.31 -9.07 13.76
C VAL A 160 -1.90 -10.53 14.01
N SER A 161 -2.83 -11.38 14.42
CA SER A 161 -2.55 -12.80 14.68
C SER A 161 -2.06 -13.50 13.41
N TRP A 162 -2.70 -13.26 12.27
CA TRP A 162 -2.30 -13.84 10.99
C TRP A 162 -0.94 -13.35 10.53
N VAL A 163 -0.69 -12.04 10.57
CA VAL A 163 0.61 -11.46 10.18
C VAL A 163 1.73 -12.00 11.07
N ASN A 164 1.53 -12.05 12.39
CA ASN A 164 2.53 -12.56 13.31
C ASN A 164 2.75 -14.07 13.16
N TYR A 165 1.71 -14.83 12.83
CA TYR A 165 1.86 -16.24 12.48
C TYR A 165 2.76 -16.42 11.25
N LEU A 166 2.52 -15.66 10.17
CA LEU A 166 3.36 -15.70 8.98
C LEU A 166 4.81 -15.31 9.29
N TRP A 167 5.01 -14.25 10.07
CA TRP A 167 6.35 -13.83 10.48
C TRP A 167 7.06 -14.90 11.33
N MET A 168 6.35 -15.57 12.24
CA MET A 168 6.93 -16.65 13.06
C MET A 168 7.30 -17.89 12.24
N CYS A 169 6.47 -18.27 11.27
CA CYS A 169 6.71 -19.43 10.41
C CYS A 169 7.73 -19.15 9.31
N PHE A 170 7.83 -17.91 8.86
CA PHE A 170 8.67 -17.49 7.74
C PHE A 170 9.52 -16.25 8.11
N PRO A 171 10.41 -16.35 9.11
CA PRO A 171 11.17 -15.22 9.63
C PRO A 171 12.15 -14.60 8.62
N GLN A 172 12.47 -15.32 7.54
CA GLN A 172 13.28 -14.83 6.42
C GLN A 172 12.52 -13.83 5.53
N LEU A 173 11.19 -13.77 5.62
CA LEU A 173 10.37 -12.91 4.78
C LEU A 173 10.15 -11.53 5.44
N SER A 174 10.17 -10.52 4.58
CA SER A 174 9.64 -9.20 4.89
C SER A 174 8.23 -9.06 4.30
N PHE A 175 7.35 -8.37 5.02
CA PHE A 175 5.97 -8.17 4.58
C PHE A 175 5.61 -6.69 4.39
N HIS A 176 4.86 -6.39 3.33
CA HIS A 176 4.11 -5.14 3.16
C HIS A 176 2.63 -5.40 3.43
N LEU A 177 2.04 -4.80 4.46
CA LEU A 177 0.62 -4.99 4.75
C LEU A 177 -0.24 -3.98 3.96
N LEU A 178 -1.02 -4.50 3.01
CA LEU A 178 -1.88 -3.67 2.16
C LEU A 178 -3.13 -3.20 2.91
N GLY A 179 -3.44 -1.91 2.79
CA GLY A 179 -4.69 -1.28 3.18
C GLY A 179 -4.95 -1.19 4.69
N SER A 180 -3.94 -1.39 5.53
CA SER A 180 -4.09 -1.34 6.98
C SER A 180 -2.88 -0.78 7.71
N SER A 181 -3.07 0.38 8.36
CA SER A 181 -2.08 1.07 9.19
C SER A 181 -2.67 1.47 10.56
N SER A 182 -3.57 0.65 11.13
CA SER A 182 -4.19 0.97 12.42
C SER A 182 -3.15 0.92 13.55
N LYS A 183 -3.39 1.65 14.64
CA LYS A 183 -2.46 1.65 15.78
C LYS A 183 -2.14 0.24 16.29
N VAL A 184 -3.16 -0.63 16.41
CA VAL A 184 -2.96 -2.02 16.82
C VAL A 184 -2.09 -2.81 15.85
N VAL A 185 -2.16 -2.53 14.55
CA VAL A 185 -1.26 -3.15 13.56
C VAL A 185 0.16 -2.61 13.72
N LEU A 186 0.32 -1.29 13.81
CA LEU A 186 1.64 -0.65 13.94
C LEU A 186 2.35 -1.02 15.25
N ASP A 187 1.60 -1.24 16.34
CA ASP A 187 2.16 -1.60 17.64
C ASP A 187 2.45 -3.11 17.77
N CYS A 188 1.72 -3.97 17.05
CA CYS A 188 1.71 -5.41 17.32
C CYS A 188 2.16 -6.31 16.16
N CYS A 189 2.25 -5.81 14.92
CA CYS A 189 2.70 -6.60 13.78
C CYS A 189 4.21 -6.50 13.55
N GLN A 190 4.83 -7.61 13.15
CA GLN A 190 6.20 -7.63 12.62
C GLN A 190 6.17 -7.57 11.09
N ILE A 191 6.11 -6.35 10.55
CA ILE A 191 6.09 -6.07 9.11
C ILE A 191 7.18 -5.07 8.75
N LYS A 192 7.66 -5.13 7.51
CA LYS A 192 8.63 -4.15 7.00
C LYS A 192 7.95 -2.83 6.65
N SER A 193 6.72 -2.89 6.15
CA SER A 193 6.00 -1.70 5.73
C SER A 193 4.48 -1.92 5.65
N CYS A 194 3.74 -0.83 5.51
CA CYS A 194 2.31 -0.82 5.21
C CYS A 194 1.94 0.45 4.43
N ASP A 195 0.73 0.52 3.89
CA ASP A 195 0.18 1.75 3.32
C ASP A 195 -0.94 2.38 4.16
N SER A 196 -1.08 3.70 4.02
CA SER A 196 -2.13 4.45 4.70
C SER A 196 -2.81 5.47 3.80
N SER A 197 -4.10 5.26 3.54
CA SER A 197 -5.02 6.28 3.01
C SER A 197 -5.73 7.07 4.13
N SER A 198 -5.43 6.74 5.39
CA SER A 198 -6.18 7.26 6.55
C SER A 198 -6.02 8.77 6.72
N TRP A 199 -4.85 9.34 6.40
CA TRP A 199 -4.56 10.76 6.52
C TRP A 199 -5.57 11.64 5.76
N MET A 200 -5.91 11.28 4.53
CA MET A 200 -6.90 12.02 3.74
C MET A 200 -8.32 11.54 4.03
N ARG A 201 -8.55 10.23 4.12
CA ARG A 201 -9.90 9.67 4.35
C ARG A 201 -10.51 10.15 5.68
N MET A 202 -9.73 10.19 6.75
CA MET A 202 -10.17 10.67 8.06
C MET A 202 -10.38 12.19 8.05
N ALA A 203 -9.51 12.95 7.40
CA ALA A 203 -9.65 14.40 7.25
C ALA A 203 -10.96 14.78 6.53
N MET A 204 -11.30 14.05 5.47
CA MET A 204 -12.56 14.20 4.72
C MET A 204 -13.79 13.86 5.57
N ASN A 205 -13.66 12.86 6.45
CA ASN A 205 -14.69 12.46 7.41
C ASN A 205 -14.72 13.32 8.69
N GLY A 206 -14.02 14.45 8.73
CA GLY A 206 -14.08 15.40 9.85
C GLY A 206 -13.24 15.02 11.08
N LYS A 207 -12.21 14.18 10.92
CA LYS A 207 -11.27 13.78 11.99
C LYS A 207 -9.86 14.34 11.76
N PRO A 208 -9.14 14.78 12.81
CA PRO A 208 -9.56 14.77 14.21
C PRO A 208 -10.59 15.86 14.54
N LYS A 209 -11.43 15.62 15.55
CA LYS A 209 -12.56 16.51 15.92
C LYS A 209 -12.11 17.84 16.53
N HIS A 210 -10.89 17.93 17.07
CA HIS A 210 -10.35 19.17 17.64
C HIS A 210 -9.97 20.21 16.57
N ILE A 211 -9.96 19.83 15.28
CA ILE A 211 -9.86 20.76 14.15
C ILE A 211 -11.26 20.88 13.53
N PRO A 212 -12.08 21.86 13.97
CA PRO A 212 -13.48 21.96 13.58
C PRO A 212 -13.65 22.47 12.14
N GLY A 213 -14.89 22.39 11.64
CA GLY A 213 -15.28 22.98 10.35
C GLY A 213 -15.32 21.98 9.19
N LYS A 214 -16.05 22.37 8.14
CA LYS A 214 -16.27 21.55 6.93
C LYS A 214 -15.60 22.13 5.67
N SER A 215 -14.94 23.29 5.79
CA SER A 215 -14.27 23.97 4.68
C SER A 215 -13.12 23.14 4.09
N ARG A 216 -12.72 23.46 2.85
CA ARG A 216 -11.51 22.89 2.22
C ARG A 216 -10.28 23.08 3.10
N GLU A 217 -10.13 24.28 3.66
CA GLU A 217 -9.02 24.63 4.57
C GLU A 217 -9.03 23.76 5.85
N ALA A 218 -10.19 23.54 6.48
CA ALA A 218 -10.29 22.67 7.65
C ALA A 218 -9.91 21.22 7.30
N LYS A 219 -10.28 20.72 6.11
CA LYS A 219 -9.89 19.40 5.63
C LYS A 219 -8.37 19.30 5.43
N ILE A 220 -7.74 20.32 4.84
CA ILE A 220 -6.28 20.37 4.68
C ILE A 220 -5.57 20.39 6.03
N LYS A 221 -6.00 21.25 6.97
CA LYS A 221 -5.44 21.28 8.34
C LYS A 221 -5.53 19.92 9.03
N ARG A 222 -6.65 19.21 8.88
CA ARG A 222 -6.80 17.84 9.39
C ARG A 222 -5.85 16.84 8.72
N ALA A 223 -5.71 16.91 7.40
CA ALA A 223 -4.84 16.03 6.63
C ALA A 223 -3.36 16.24 6.97
N LEU A 224 -2.92 17.50 7.08
CA LEU A 224 -1.58 17.89 7.55
C LEU A 224 -1.29 17.31 8.93
N TRP A 225 -2.21 17.51 9.87
CA TRP A 225 -2.07 17.00 11.24
C TRP A 225 -1.97 15.46 11.25
N LEU A 226 -2.85 14.78 10.53
CA LEU A 226 -2.88 13.31 10.48
C LEU A 226 -1.61 12.73 9.86
N MET A 227 -1.15 13.28 8.73
CA MET A 227 0.05 12.79 8.06
C MET A 227 1.27 12.94 8.98
N ARG A 228 1.46 14.13 9.57
CA ARG A 228 2.56 14.37 10.54
C ARG A 228 2.49 13.43 11.74
N HIS A 229 1.30 13.19 12.28
CA HIS A 229 1.14 12.30 13.43
C HIS A 229 1.44 10.83 13.10
N ILE A 230 1.04 10.37 11.90
CA ILE A 230 1.36 9.02 11.41
C ILE A 230 2.87 8.85 11.23
N MET A 231 3.57 9.87 10.72
CA MET A 231 5.04 9.83 10.55
C MET A 231 5.81 9.71 11.88
N THR A 232 5.20 10.13 12.99
CA THR A 232 5.83 10.10 14.33
C THR A 232 5.43 8.88 15.19
N SER A 233 4.60 7.97 14.67
CA SER A 233 4.04 6.81 15.40
C SER A 233 4.94 5.57 15.33
#